data_AF-A0A1H8TTI7-F1
#
_entry.id   AF-A0A1H8TTI7-F1
#
_cell.length_a   1.000
_cell.length_b   1.000
_cell.length_c   1.000
_cell.angle_alpha   90.00
_cell.angle_beta   90.00
_cell.angle_gamma   90.00
#
_symmetry.space_group_name_H-M   'P 1'
#
loop_
_entity.id
_entity.type
_entity.pdbx_description
1 polymer ?
#
loop_
_entity_poly.entity_id
_entity_poly.type
_entity_poly.pdbx_seq_one_letter_code
_entity_poly.pdbx_strand_id
1 'polypeptide(L)'
;MQYVRIDNPQYTHLFETADIGEALDRAAQAGGAASFEASAETAGKTVDEARGELDIAVVGAADVVADIAAEALDSDALAGGAETPFASARDWADWCIEGSDGDAVRALAHLHDLDVDPLVGALREALSERDLDDINKPFLDRAKEAVREAESLDELRSALMGVHELIGDDGMRAWFGRSFSDGEVPHWGPEPRELDYVWSWDDERVLVDAEDGPFDLDFRDR
;
A
#
# COMPACT_ATOMS: atom_id res chain seq x y z
N MET A 1 17.61 3.03 28.74
CA MET A 1 17.14 3.33 27.38
C MET A 1 15.64 3.13 27.36
N GLN A 2 14.92 4.08 26.79
CA GLN A 2 13.47 4.06 26.64
C GLN A 2 13.13 4.48 25.20
N TYR A 3 11.99 4.02 24.71
CA TYR A 3 11.45 4.51 23.44
C TYR A 3 10.58 5.71 23.71
N VAL A 4 10.90 6.81 23.04
CA VAL A 4 10.12 8.05 23.07
C VAL A 4 9.51 8.22 21.70
N ARG A 5 8.18 8.12 21.63
CA ARG A 5 7.42 8.54 20.46
C ARG A 5 7.21 10.05 20.55
N ILE A 6 7.52 10.74 19.47
CA ILE A 6 7.26 12.16 19.29
C ILE A 6 6.36 12.29 18.06
N ASP A 7 5.09 12.58 18.32
CA ASP A 7 4.11 12.85 17.28
C ASP A 7 4.04 14.36 17.04
N ASN A 8 4.13 14.76 15.77
CA ASN A 8 3.83 16.12 15.35
C ASN A 8 2.78 16.09 14.21
N PRO A 9 2.21 17.24 13.81
CA PRO A 9 1.15 17.29 12.80
C PRO A 9 1.54 16.78 11.39
N GLN A 10 2.82 16.55 11.14
CA GLN A 10 3.39 16.20 9.83
C GLN A 10 4.01 14.79 9.81
N TYR A 11 4.44 14.26 10.96
CA TYR A 11 5.12 12.98 11.08
C TYR A 11 5.12 12.45 12.52
N THR A 12 5.11 11.13 12.65
CA THR A 12 5.39 10.40 13.89
C THR A 12 6.82 9.88 13.83
N HIS A 13 7.63 10.16 14.86
CA HIS A 13 8.97 9.60 14.98
C HIS A 13 9.15 8.86 16.29
N LEU A 14 9.84 7.73 16.21
CA LEU A 14 10.23 6.91 17.35
C LEU A 14 11.75 7.02 17.58
N PHE A 15 12.15 7.42 18.79
CA PHE A 15 13.55 7.55 19.16
C PHE A 15 13.88 6.63 20.33
N GLU A 16 14.98 5.88 20.21
CA GLU A 16 15.58 5.17 21.32
C GLU A 16 16.60 6.07 22.03
N THR A 17 16.32 6.46 23.27
CA THR A 17 17.15 7.44 23.99
C THR A 17 17.26 7.15 25.48
N ALA A 18 18.24 7.80 26.13
CA ALA A 18 18.36 7.75 27.58
C ALA A 18 17.21 8.52 28.27
N ASP A 19 16.76 9.61 27.66
CA ASP A 19 15.69 10.47 28.14
C ASP A 19 14.97 11.22 27.01
N ILE A 20 13.88 11.91 27.35
CA ILE A 20 13.07 12.68 26.39
C ILE A 20 13.86 13.84 25.75
N GLY A 21 14.84 14.42 26.45
CA GLY A 21 15.65 15.51 25.93
C GLY A 21 16.49 15.08 24.72
N GLU A 22 17.15 13.93 24.83
CA GLU A 22 17.89 13.36 23.71
C GLU A 22 16.97 13.00 22.52
N ALA A 23 15.73 12.57 22.78
CA ALA A 23 14.76 12.26 21.72
C ALA A 23 14.35 13.51 20.95
N LEU A 24 14.12 14.60 21.66
CA LEU A 24 13.81 15.91 21.08
C LEU A 24 14.96 16.44 20.22
N ASP A 25 16.21 16.29 20.68
CA ASP A 25 17.38 16.71 19.91
C ASP A 25 17.55 15.90 18.63
N ARG A 26 17.30 14.59 18.67
CA ARG A 26 17.31 13.73 17.47
C ARG A 26 16.19 14.07 16.49
N ALA A 27 14.98 14.36 16.99
CA ALA A 27 13.88 14.83 16.15
C ALA A 27 14.22 16.14 15.45
N ALA A 28 14.82 17.08 16.17
CA ALA A 28 15.27 18.35 15.61
C ALA A 28 16.35 18.16 14.53
N GLN A 29 17.28 17.22 14.74
CA GLN A 29 18.32 16.86 13.78
C GLN A 29 17.77 16.23 12.50
N ALA A 30 16.76 15.38 12.60
CA ALA A 30 16.05 14.87 11.43
C ALA A 30 15.39 16.00 10.62
N GLY A 31 14.91 17.04 11.30
CA GLY A 31 14.41 18.29 10.70
C GLY A 31 15.48 19.29 10.27
N GLY A 32 16.78 18.97 10.41
CA GLY A 32 17.90 19.82 9.97
C GLY A 32 18.40 20.85 11.00
N ALA A 33 17.92 20.82 12.24
CA ALA A 33 18.40 21.68 13.33
C ALA A 33 19.47 20.97 14.19
N ALA A 34 20.40 21.73 14.78
CA ALA A 34 21.49 21.14 15.57
C ALA A 34 21.02 20.53 16.91
N SER A 35 19.95 21.10 17.49
CA SER A 35 19.31 20.69 18.73
C SER A 35 17.85 21.13 18.74
N PHE A 36 17.06 20.61 19.69
CA PHE A 36 15.68 21.04 19.88
C PHE A 36 15.58 22.51 20.26
N GLU A 37 16.51 23.00 21.07
CA GLU A 37 16.60 24.42 21.43
C GLU A 37 16.84 25.31 20.20
N ALA A 38 17.75 24.91 19.30
CA ALA A 38 17.99 25.63 18.05
C ALA A 38 16.77 25.58 17.12
N SER A 39 16.03 24.46 17.12
CA SER A 39 14.78 24.34 16.37
C SER A 39 13.71 25.29 16.91
N ALA A 40 13.53 25.35 18.24
CA ALA A 40 12.59 26.27 18.89
C ALA A 40 12.96 27.75 18.63
N GLU A 41 14.25 28.10 18.71
CA GLU A 41 14.74 29.44 18.40
C GLU A 41 14.45 29.83 16.94
N THR A 42 14.71 28.91 15.99
CA THR A 42 14.41 29.11 14.57
C THR A 42 12.92 29.33 14.33
N ALA A 43 12.06 28.64 15.10
CA ALA A 43 10.61 28.82 15.07
C ALA A 43 10.11 30.06 15.82
N GLY A 44 10.99 30.83 16.48
CA GLY A 44 10.63 32.00 17.28
C GLY A 44 9.86 31.67 18.56
N LYS A 45 10.02 30.46 19.09
CA LYS A 45 9.32 29.94 20.28
C LYS A 45 10.31 29.68 21.42
N THR A 46 9.79 29.67 22.64
CA THR A 46 10.53 29.08 23.76
C THR A 46 10.53 27.55 23.64
N VAL A 47 11.49 26.89 24.30
CA VAL A 47 11.57 25.42 24.34
C VAL A 47 10.28 24.79 24.89
N ASP A 48 9.69 25.39 25.92
CA ASP A 48 8.45 24.89 26.52
C ASP A 48 7.25 25.04 25.59
N GLU A 49 7.15 26.16 24.85
CA GLU A 49 6.11 26.34 23.83
C GLU A 49 6.25 25.35 22.68
N ALA A 50 7.48 25.17 22.17
CA ALA A 50 7.75 24.19 21.12
C ALA A 50 7.47 22.76 21.59
N ARG A 51 7.81 22.43 22.84
CA ARG A 51 7.53 21.11 23.43
C ARG A 51 6.04 20.88 23.64
N GLY A 52 5.27 21.91 24.01
CA GLY A 52 3.82 21.82 24.22
C GLY A 52 3.01 21.56 22.95
N GLU A 53 3.62 21.65 21.78
CA GLU A 53 3.01 21.33 20.48
C GLU A 53 3.25 19.90 20.02
N LEU A 54 4.09 19.15 20.74
CA LEU A 54 4.40 17.75 20.46
C LEU A 54 3.59 16.85 21.39
N ASP A 55 3.09 15.73 20.88
CA ASP A 55 2.67 14.63 21.74
C ASP A 55 3.89 13.72 21.99
N ILE A 56 4.21 13.49 23.26
CA ILE A 56 5.44 12.79 23.66
C ILE A 56 5.08 11.66 24.61
N ALA A 57 5.26 10.42 24.15
CA ALA A 57 4.95 9.22 24.92
C ALA A 57 6.20 8.36 25.14
N VAL A 58 6.35 7.81 26.35
CA VAL A 58 7.29 6.71 26.59
C VAL A 58 6.55 5.40 26.34
N VAL A 59 7.03 4.61 25.38
CA VAL A 59 6.33 3.44 24.85
C VAL A 59 7.11 2.14 25.06
N GLY A 60 6.40 1.02 25.19
CA GLY A 60 6.98 -0.32 25.34
C GLY A 60 7.23 -1.02 24.01
N ALA A 61 7.97 -2.13 24.01
CA ALA A 61 8.29 -2.89 22.79
C ALA A 61 7.04 -3.36 22.02
N ALA A 62 5.95 -3.68 22.72
CA ALA A 62 4.68 -4.04 22.10
C ALA A 62 4.03 -2.86 21.37
N ASP A 63 4.10 -1.66 21.95
CA ASP A 63 3.59 -0.43 21.34
C ASP A 63 4.42 -0.07 20.09
N VAL A 64 5.74 -0.28 20.15
CA VAL A 64 6.64 -0.08 19.00
C VAL A 64 6.31 -1.05 17.84
N VAL A 65 6.05 -2.34 18.14
CA VAL A 65 5.64 -3.30 17.11
C VAL A 65 4.29 -2.92 16.52
N ALA A 66 3.35 -2.43 17.33
CA ALA A 66 2.06 -1.95 16.85
C ALA A 66 2.19 -0.71 15.95
N ASP A 67 3.08 0.23 16.29
CA ASP A 67 3.35 1.42 15.47
C ASP A 67 3.99 1.01 14.12
N ILE A 68 4.95 0.06 14.11
CA ILE A 68 5.53 -0.50 12.88
C ILE A 68 4.44 -1.16 12.02
N ALA A 69 3.54 -1.92 12.65
CA ALA A 69 2.43 -2.55 11.95
C ALA A 69 1.50 -1.48 11.34
N ALA A 70 1.18 -0.42 12.06
CA ALA A 70 0.33 0.67 11.57
C ALA A 70 0.94 1.37 10.34
N GLU A 71 2.24 1.67 10.37
CA GLU A 71 2.95 2.25 9.22
C GLU A 71 2.89 1.33 7.99
N ALA A 72 3.13 0.03 8.17
CA ALA A 72 3.05 -0.94 7.09
C ALA A 72 1.62 -1.11 6.54
N LEU A 73 0.60 -1.05 7.41
CA LEU A 73 -0.82 -1.09 7.02
C LEU A 73 -1.23 0.13 6.18
N ASP A 74 -0.64 1.30 6.44
CA ASP A 74 -0.89 2.51 5.66
C ASP A 74 -0.05 2.59 4.37
N SER A 75 0.93 1.68 4.21
CA SER A 75 1.83 1.65 3.06
C SER A 75 1.16 1.04 1.82
N ASP A 76 1.56 1.58 0.66
CA ASP A 76 1.24 1.05 -0.67
C ASP A 76 2.34 0.05 -1.07
N ALA A 77 1.95 -1.22 -1.24
CA ALA A 77 2.90 -2.28 -1.55
C ALA A 77 3.62 -2.07 -2.90
N LEU A 78 2.94 -1.52 -3.91
CA LEU A 78 3.54 -1.21 -5.20
C LEU A 78 4.56 -0.07 -5.08
N ALA A 79 4.25 0.97 -4.28
CA ALA A 79 5.22 2.03 -3.97
C ALA A 79 6.40 1.53 -3.13
N GLY A 80 6.16 0.53 -2.28
CA GLY A 80 7.17 -0.20 -1.51
C GLY A 80 8.04 -1.16 -2.33
N GLY A 81 7.78 -1.28 -3.65
CA GLY A 81 8.60 -2.07 -4.57
C GLY A 81 8.14 -3.51 -4.78
N ALA A 82 6.94 -3.87 -4.33
CA ALA A 82 6.34 -5.15 -4.72
C ALA A 82 6.07 -5.15 -6.23
N GLU A 83 6.62 -6.14 -6.93
CA GLU A 83 6.53 -6.23 -8.40
C GLU A 83 5.25 -6.92 -8.88
N THR A 84 4.65 -7.76 -8.03
CA THR A 84 3.48 -8.58 -8.35
C THR A 84 2.45 -8.53 -7.23
N PRO A 85 1.15 -8.71 -7.54
CA PRO A 85 0.09 -8.84 -6.53
C PRO A 85 0.32 -10.01 -5.59
N PHE A 86 -0.27 -9.93 -4.40
CA PHE A 86 -0.18 -10.98 -3.39
C PHE A 86 -1.33 -11.98 -3.53
N ALA A 87 -1.04 -13.27 -3.31
CA ALA A 87 -2.04 -14.33 -3.33
C ALA A 87 -2.84 -14.43 -2.03
N SER A 88 -2.32 -13.86 -0.94
CA SER A 88 -3.00 -13.78 0.35
C SER A 88 -2.46 -12.63 1.21
N ALA A 89 -3.27 -12.17 2.17
CA ALA A 89 -2.82 -11.17 3.16
C ALA A 89 -1.62 -11.67 3.99
N ARG A 90 -1.49 -13.00 4.14
CA ARG A 90 -0.35 -13.62 4.80
C ARG A 90 0.93 -13.50 3.97
N ASP A 91 0.86 -13.70 2.66
CA ASP A 91 2.03 -13.54 1.78
C ASP A 91 2.50 -12.09 1.77
N TRP A 92 1.57 -11.13 1.81
CA TRP A 92 1.88 -9.72 1.99
C TRP A 92 2.56 -9.44 3.34
N ALA A 93 2.00 -9.96 4.44
CA ALA A 93 2.59 -9.81 5.76
C ALA A 93 4.01 -10.42 5.83
N ASP A 94 4.22 -11.59 5.23
CA ASP A 94 5.55 -12.22 5.16
C ASP A 94 6.52 -11.37 4.33
N TRP A 95 6.08 -10.76 3.23
CA TRP A 95 6.89 -9.80 2.46
C TRP A 95 7.31 -8.58 3.27
N CYS A 96 6.40 -7.96 4.04
CA CYS A 96 6.72 -6.86 4.96
C CYS A 96 7.75 -7.29 6.02
N ILE A 97 7.63 -8.51 6.54
CA ILE A 97 8.55 -9.08 7.55
C ILE A 97 9.93 -9.41 6.96
N GLU A 98 10.00 -9.81 5.69
CA GLU A 98 11.26 -10.01 4.98
C GLU A 98 11.92 -8.67 4.63
N GLY A 99 11.13 -7.60 4.51
CA GLY A 99 11.57 -6.24 4.24
C GLY A 99 11.89 -5.38 5.47
N SER A 100 11.72 -4.07 5.30
CA SER A 100 12.10 -3.04 6.28
C SER A 100 11.38 -3.18 7.62
N ASP A 101 10.13 -3.62 7.61
CA ASP A 101 9.29 -3.66 8.82
C ASP A 101 9.78 -4.75 9.77
N GLY A 102 10.08 -5.93 9.22
CA GLY A 102 10.68 -7.02 10.00
C GLY A 102 12.11 -6.71 10.42
N ASP A 103 12.90 -6.01 9.60
CA ASP A 103 14.24 -5.56 9.99
C ASP A 103 14.21 -4.57 11.16
N ALA A 104 13.22 -3.67 11.19
CA ALA A 104 13.00 -2.78 12.33
C ALA A 104 12.67 -3.57 13.61
N VAL A 105 11.81 -4.59 13.52
CA VAL A 105 11.49 -5.47 14.67
C VAL A 105 12.69 -6.29 15.13
N ARG A 106 13.51 -6.82 14.20
CA ARG A 106 14.74 -7.56 14.54
C ARG A 106 15.76 -6.65 15.22
N ALA A 107 15.90 -5.41 14.75
CA ALA A 107 16.78 -4.41 15.36
C ALA A 107 16.31 -4.06 16.78
N LEU A 108 15.00 -3.82 16.96
CA LEU A 108 14.35 -3.64 18.27
C LEU A 108 14.65 -4.81 19.22
N ALA A 109 14.49 -6.05 18.74
CA ALA A 109 14.72 -7.24 19.56
C ALA A 109 16.19 -7.35 20.01
N HIS A 110 17.12 -7.19 19.05
CA HIS A 110 18.56 -7.27 19.33
C HIS A 110 19.03 -6.22 20.32
N LEU A 111 18.56 -4.98 20.15
CA LEU A 111 18.95 -3.83 20.97
C LEU A 111 18.53 -3.98 22.44
N HIS A 112 17.41 -4.66 22.68
CA HIS A 112 16.83 -4.82 24.02
C HIS A 112 17.03 -6.21 24.63
N ASP A 113 17.82 -7.08 23.99
CA ASP A 113 18.00 -8.47 24.40
C ASP A 113 16.66 -9.20 24.58
N LEU A 114 15.72 -8.92 23.67
CA LEU A 114 14.39 -9.53 23.63
C LEU A 114 14.39 -10.73 22.70
N ASP A 115 13.47 -11.65 22.96
CA ASP A 115 13.17 -12.73 22.03
C ASP A 115 12.49 -12.16 20.78
N VAL A 116 13.10 -12.39 19.62
CA VAL A 116 12.67 -11.85 18.33
C VAL A 116 11.44 -12.59 17.77
N ASP A 117 11.35 -13.90 18.03
CA ASP A 117 10.29 -14.75 17.47
C ASP A 117 8.88 -14.30 17.87
N PRO A 118 8.57 -14.00 19.15
CA PRO A 118 7.25 -13.51 19.53
C PRO A 118 6.95 -12.09 18.99
N LEU A 119 7.96 -11.24 18.80
CA LEU A 119 7.77 -9.89 18.24
C LEU A 119 7.45 -9.94 16.75
N VAL A 120 8.20 -10.75 15.98
CA VAL A 120 7.90 -11.00 14.55
C VAL A 120 6.56 -11.72 14.40
N GLY A 121 6.22 -12.62 15.32
CA GLY A 121 4.91 -13.26 15.39
C GLY A 121 3.77 -12.26 15.56
N ALA A 122 3.91 -11.32 16.49
CA ALA A 122 2.93 -10.26 16.72
C ALA A 122 2.80 -9.30 15.53
N LEU A 123 3.91 -8.93 14.89
CA LEU A 123 3.89 -8.13 13.65
C LEU A 123 3.11 -8.88 12.55
N ARG A 124 3.40 -10.16 12.35
CA ARG A 124 2.69 -10.97 11.35
C ARG A 124 1.19 -11.02 11.60
N GLU A 125 0.79 -11.25 12.86
CA GLU A 125 -0.61 -11.32 13.24
C GLU A 125 -1.33 -10.01 12.94
N ALA A 126 -0.74 -8.87 13.33
CA ALA A 126 -1.29 -7.55 13.07
C ALA A 126 -1.42 -7.25 11.56
N LEU A 127 -0.43 -7.62 10.75
CA LEU A 127 -0.46 -7.39 9.30
C LEU A 127 -1.44 -8.32 8.57
N SER A 128 -1.56 -9.57 9.00
CA SER A 128 -2.38 -10.58 8.30
C SER A 128 -3.89 -10.29 8.37
N GLU A 129 -4.34 -9.33 9.18
CA GLU A 129 -5.74 -8.89 9.27
C GLU A 129 -6.15 -7.94 8.14
N ARG A 130 -5.20 -7.39 7.38
CA ARG A 130 -5.50 -6.47 6.28
C ARG A 130 -6.23 -7.20 5.16
N ASP A 131 -7.23 -6.53 4.60
CA ASP A 131 -8.00 -7.07 3.49
C ASP A 131 -7.13 -7.19 2.21
N LEU A 132 -7.23 -8.33 1.53
CA LEU A 132 -6.42 -8.62 0.35
C LEU A 132 -6.76 -7.71 -0.82
N ASP A 133 -8.02 -7.33 -0.98
CA ASP A 133 -8.44 -6.44 -2.05
C ASP A 133 -7.86 -5.04 -1.81
N ASP A 134 -7.82 -4.58 -0.56
CA ASP A 134 -7.17 -3.32 -0.18
C ASP A 134 -5.65 -3.35 -0.40
N ILE A 135 -4.99 -4.48 -0.11
CA ILE A 135 -3.55 -4.67 -0.39
C ILE A 135 -3.28 -4.59 -1.90
N ASN A 136 -4.11 -5.27 -2.71
CA ASN A 136 -3.89 -5.41 -4.15
C ASN A 136 -4.47 -4.26 -4.98
N LYS A 137 -5.22 -3.34 -4.35
CA LYS A 137 -5.85 -2.20 -5.03
C LYS A 137 -4.90 -1.35 -5.89
N PRO A 138 -3.67 -1.00 -5.44
CA PRO A 138 -2.74 -0.24 -6.29
C PRO A 138 -2.36 -0.97 -7.58
N PHE A 139 -2.22 -2.30 -7.53
CA PHE A 139 -1.95 -3.11 -8.72
C PHE A 139 -3.16 -3.12 -9.66
N LEU A 140 -4.37 -3.20 -9.11
CA LEU A 140 -5.60 -3.13 -9.88
C LEU A 140 -5.76 -1.78 -10.56
N ASP A 141 -5.52 -0.68 -9.84
CA ASP A 141 -5.60 0.66 -10.39
C ASP A 141 -4.59 0.86 -11.53
N ARG A 142 -3.35 0.36 -11.36
CA ARG A 142 -2.34 0.36 -12.43
C ARG A 142 -2.76 -0.49 -13.64
N ALA A 143 -3.32 -1.68 -13.43
CA ALA A 143 -3.77 -2.54 -14.51
C ALA A 143 -4.94 -1.90 -15.29
N LYS A 144 -5.89 -1.26 -14.58
CA LYS A 144 -6.98 -0.50 -15.19
C LYS A 144 -6.48 0.72 -15.97
N GLU A 145 -5.45 1.39 -15.48
CA GLU A 145 -4.83 2.49 -16.22
C GLU A 145 -4.14 1.98 -17.49
N ALA A 146 -3.44 0.85 -17.42
CA ALA A 146 -2.88 0.22 -18.62
C ALA A 146 -3.96 -0.16 -19.64
N VAL A 147 -5.16 -0.55 -19.18
CA VAL A 147 -6.31 -0.75 -20.07
C VAL A 147 -6.68 0.56 -20.76
N ARG A 148 -6.74 1.69 -20.04
CA ARG A 148 -7.04 3.05 -20.56
C ARG A 148 -6.01 3.61 -21.53
N GLU A 149 -4.74 3.31 -21.30
CA GLU A 149 -3.63 3.82 -22.08
C GLU A 149 -3.24 2.90 -23.25
N ALA A 150 -3.81 1.69 -23.34
CA ALA A 150 -3.49 0.74 -24.40
C ALA A 150 -3.59 1.39 -25.78
N GLU A 151 -2.57 1.22 -26.63
CA GLU A 151 -2.49 1.76 -27.99
C GLU A 151 -2.76 0.72 -29.10
N SER A 152 -2.94 -0.53 -28.68
CA SER A 152 -3.18 -1.67 -29.57
C SER A 152 -4.02 -2.75 -28.88
N LEU A 153 -4.54 -3.69 -29.67
CA LEU A 153 -5.32 -4.80 -29.11
C LEU A 153 -4.47 -5.81 -28.35
N ASP A 154 -3.21 -5.99 -28.73
CA ASP A 154 -2.29 -6.85 -27.96
C ASP A 154 -2.02 -6.26 -26.58
N GLU A 155 -1.85 -4.94 -26.49
CA GLU A 155 -1.70 -4.22 -25.22
C GLU A 155 -2.99 -4.24 -24.40
N LEU A 156 -4.14 -3.98 -25.04
CA LEU A 156 -5.44 -4.04 -24.39
C LEU A 156 -5.71 -5.44 -23.82
N ARG A 157 -5.43 -6.48 -24.60
CA ARG A 157 -5.55 -7.88 -24.17
C ARG A 157 -4.66 -8.16 -22.96
N SER A 158 -3.39 -7.77 -23.02
CA SER A 158 -2.44 -8.00 -21.93
C SER A 158 -2.88 -7.27 -20.65
N ALA A 159 -3.38 -6.04 -20.78
CA ALA A 159 -3.86 -5.26 -19.64
C ALA A 159 -5.14 -5.85 -19.04
N LEU A 160 -6.10 -6.28 -19.88
CA LEU A 160 -7.33 -6.94 -19.44
C LEU A 160 -7.06 -8.28 -18.74
N MET A 161 -6.07 -9.06 -19.19
CA MET A 161 -5.63 -10.25 -18.47
C MET A 161 -5.07 -9.91 -17.08
N GLY A 162 -4.28 -8.83 -16.96
CA GLY A 162 -3.79 -8.38 -15.66
C GLY A 162 -4.90 -7.94 -14.70
N VAL A 163 -5.96 -7.30 -15.21
CA VAL A 163 -7.15 -6.98 -14.39
C VAL A 163 -7.88 -8.26 -13.99
N HIS A 164 -8.08 -9.18 -14.93
CA HIS A 164 -8.75 -10.47 -14.67
C HIS A 164 -8.04 -11.30 -13.62
N GLU A 165 -6.71 -11.36 -13.63
CA GLU A 165 -5.92 -12.06 -12.61
C GLU A 165 -6.16 -11.51 -11.19
N LEU A 166 -6.51 -10.22 -11.06
CA LEU A 166 -6.71 -9.54 -9.79
C LEU A 166 -8.13 -9.65 -9.24
N ILE A 167 -9.15 -9.59 -10.09
CA ILE A 167 -10.56 -9.53 -9.66
C ILE A 167 -11.42 -10.71 -10.12
N GLY A 168 -10.84 -11.62 -10.90
CA GLY A 168 -11.50 -12.80 -11.45
C GLY A 168 -12.68 -12.49 -12.37
N ASP A 169 -13.40 -13.54 -12.74
CA ASP A 169 -14.53 -13.48 -13.68
C ASP A 169 -15.66 -12.56 -13.19
N ASP A 170 -16.08 -12.72 -11.93
CA ASP A 170 -17.18 -11.97 -11.36
C ASP A 170 -16.83 -10.49 -11.19
N GLY A 171 -15.59 -10.19 -10.79
CA GLY A 171 -15.08 -8.83 -10.72
C GLY A 171 -14.99 -8.17 -12.10
N MET A 172 -14.54 -8.92 -13.12
CA MET A 172 -14.49 -8.44 -14.50
C MET A 172 -15.89 -8.12 -15.02
N ARG A 173 -16.87 -9.01 -14.83
CA ARG A 173 -18.28 -8.76 -15.21
C ARG A 173 -18.84 -7.52 -14.51
N ALA A 174 -18.59 -7.37 -13.22
CA ALA A 174 -19.04 -6.20 -12.45
C ALA A 174 -18.36 -4.90 -12.91
N TRP A 175 -17.06 -4.95 -13.23
CA TRP A 175 -16.30 -3.81 -13.71
C TRP A 175 -16.79 -3.36 -15.09
N PHE A 176 -16.85 -4.27 -16.06
CA PHE A 176 -17.40 -3.95 -17.39
C PHE A 176 -18.83 -3.41 -17.30
N GLY A 177 -19.71 -4.04 -16.53
CA GLY A 177 -21.10 -3.58 -16.38
C GLY A 177 -21.26 -2.16 -15.81
N ARG A 178 -20.28 -1.65 -15.05
CA ARG A 178 -20.27 -0.25 -14.55
C ARG A 178 -19.48 0.70 -15.44
N SER A 179 -18.34 0.27 -15.96
CA SER A 179 -17.42 1.12 -16.72
C SER A 179 -17.98 1.57 -18.07
N PHE A 180 -18.99 0.89 -18.63
CA PHE A 180 -19.67 1.34 -19.85
C PHE A 180 -20.61 2.54 -19.64
N SER A 181 -21.18 2.74 -18.44
CA SER A 181 -21.94 3.97 -18.17
C SER A 181 -21.03 5.17 -17.95
N ASP A 182 -19.78 4.92 -17.52
CA ASP A 182 -18.89 5.95 -16.98
C ASP A 182 -17.67 6.23 -17.88
N GLY A 183 -17.48 5.46 -18.97
CA GLY A 183 -16.44 5.69 -19.99
C GLY A 183 -15.02 5.27 -19.59
N GLU A 184 -14.86 4.32 -18.67
CA GLU A 184 -13.53 3.95 -18.12
C GLU A 184 -12.71 3.00 -18.99
N VAL A 185 -13.27 2.39 -20.04
CA VAL A 185 -12.53 1.50 -20.97
C VAL A 185 -12.30 2.27 -22.28
N PRO A 186 -11.07 2.35 -22.79
CA PRO A 186 -10.81 3.16 -23.98
C PRO A 186 -11.47 2.55 -25.19
N HIS A 187 -12.05 3.42 -26.00
CA HIS A 187 -12.70 3.08 -27.25
C HIS A 187 -11.65 3.03 -28.36
N TRP A 188 -11.15 1.84 -28.66
CA TRP A 188 -10.46 1.58 -29.93
C TRP A 188 -11.51 1.25 -30.98
N GLY A 189 -11.77 2.20 -31.89
CA GLY A 189 -12.79 2.03 -32.94
C GLY A 189 -14.16 2.59 -32.56
N PRO A 190 -15.23 2.26 -33.31
CA PRO A 190 -16.59 2.69 -32.98
C PRO A 190 -16.98 2.23 -31.57
N GLU A 191 -17.91 2.96 -30.91
CA GLU A 191 -18.43 2.57 -29.59
C GLU A 191 -18.73 1.07 -29.55
N PRO A 192 -18.15 0.31 -28.60
CA PRO A 192 -18.39 -1.11 -28.54
C PRO A 192 -19.88 -1.37 -28.38
N ARG A 193 -20.41 -2.25 -29.23
CA ARG A 193 -21.83 -2.61 -29.17
C ARG A 193 -21.97 -3.87 -28.35
N GLU A 194 -22.81 -3.79 -27.33
CA GLU A 194 -23.34 -4.96 -26.65
C GLU A 194 -24.26 -5.70 -27.64
N LEU A 195 -23.86 -6.91 -28.02
CA LEU A 195 -24.64 -7.83 -28.82
C LEU A 195 -24.91 -9.06 -27.95
N ASP A 196 -25.97 -9.01 -27.17
CA ASP A 196 -26.28 -10.05 -26.18
C ASP A 196 -25.12 -10.23 -25.17
N TYR A 197 -24.42 -11.37 -25.18
CA TYR A 197 -23.31 -11.74 -24.27
C TYR A 197 -21.93 -11.44 -24.86
N VAL A 198 -21.89 -10.58 -25.88
CA VAL A 198 -20.73 -10.38 -26.72
C VAL A 198 -20.47 -8.89 -26.87
N TRP A 199 -19.24 -8.47 -26.58
CA TRP A 199 -18.80 -7.09 -26.70
C TRP A 199 -17.84 -6.97 -27.90
N SER A 200 -18.15 -6.11 -28.86
CA SER A 200 -17.36 -5.95 -30.09
C SER A 200 -16.88 -4.51 -30.21
N TRP A 201 -15.57 -4.29 -30.34
CA TRP A 201 -14.96 -2.95 -30.48
C TRP A 201 -14.78 -2.54 -31.94
N ASP A 202 -14.72 -3.49 -32.87
CA ASP A 202 -14.78 -3.24 -34.30
C ASP A 202 -15.56 -4.36 -35.03
N ASP A 203 -15.71 -4.24 -36.36
CA ASP A 203 -16.39 -5.24 -37.20
C ASP A 203 -15.61 -6.57 -37.31
N GLU A 204 -14.34 -6.57 -36.91
CA GLU A 204 -13.39 -7.65 -37.09
C GLU A 204 -13.10 -8.41 -35.77
N ARG A 205 -13.34 -7.83 -34.59
CA ARG A 205 -12.82 -8.33 -33.31
C ARG A 205 -13.77 -8.14 -32.14
N VAL A 206 -13.87 -9.21 -31.36
CA VAL A 206 -14.95 -9.46 -30.40
C VAL A 206 -14.37 -10.00 -29.09
N LEU A 207 -14.88 -9.56 -27.93
CA LEU A 207 -14.77 -10.21 -26.62
C LEU A 207 -16.09 -10.92 -26.31
N VAL A 208 -16.04 -12.14 -25.80
CA VAL A 208 -17.22 -12.97 -25.55
C VAL A 208 -17.36 -13.22 -24.05
N ASP A 209 -18.40 -12.69 -23.40
CA ASP A 209 -18.79 -13.13 -22.07
C ASP A 209 -19.52 -14.48 -22.20
N ALA A 210 -18.96 -15.54 -21.60
CA ALA A 210 -19.61 -16.84 -21.59
C ALA A 210 -20.72 -16.83 -20.52
N GLU A 211 -21.98 -16.75 -20.96
CA GLU A 211 -23.18 -16.62 -20.12
C GLU A 211 -23.30 -17.70 -19.01
N ASP A 212 -22.71 -18.88 -19.21
CA ASP A 212 -22.74 -20.02 -18.27
C ASP A 212 -21.35 -20.65 -18.04
N GLY A 213 -20.26 -19.89 -18.22
CA GLY A 213 -18.87 -20.38 -18.17
C GLY A 213 -17.86 -19.42 -17.55
N PRO A 214 -16.57 -19.81 -17.47
CA PRO A 214 -15.50 -18.91 -17.07
C PRO A 214 -15.42 -17.73 -18.04
N PHE A 215 -15.09 -16.55 -17.55
CA PHE A 215 -14.92 -15.35 -18.37
C PHE A 215 -13.79 -15.60 -19.37
N ASP A 216 -14.12 -15.69 -20.67
CA ASP A 216 -13.16 -16.04 -21.71
C ASP A 216 -12.88 -14.83 -22.60
N LEU A 217 -11.67 -14.29 -22.50
CA LEU A 217 -11.18 -13.23 -23.38
C LEU A 217 -10.84 -13.83 -24.76
N ASP A 218 -11.86 -14.25 -25.51
CA ASP A 218 -11.70 -14.86 -26.83
C ASP A 218 -11.72 -13.79 -27.94
N PHE A 219 -10.54 -13.29 -28.28
CA PHE A 219 -10.34 -12.37 -29.40
C PHE A 219 -10.39 -13.13 -30.72
N ARG A 220 -11.51 -13.04 -31.44
CA ARG A 220 -11.65 -13.64 -32.76
C ARG A 220 -11.51 -12.59 -33.85
N ASP A 221 -10.70 -12.87 -34.87
CA ASP A 221 -10.80 -12.19 -36.16
C ASP A 221 -12.07 -12.72 -36.88
N ARG A 222 -12.95 -11.83 -37.35
CA ARG A 222 -14.16 -12.14 -38.13
C ARG A 222 -13.87 -12.38 -39.61
#